data_AF-A0A2G9NS55-F1
#
_entry.id   AF-A0A2G9NS55-F1
#
_cell.length_a   1.000
_cell.length_b   1.000
_cell.length_c   1.000
_cell.angle_alpha   90.00
_cell.angle_beta   90.00
_cell.angle_gamma   90.00
#
_symmetry.space_group_name_H-M   'P 1'
#
loop_
_entity.id
_entity.type
_entity.pdbx_description
1 polymer ?
#
loop_
_entity_poly.entity_id
_entity_poly.type
_entity_poly.pdbx_seq_one_letter_code
_entity_poly.pdbx_strand_id
1 'polypeptide(L)'
;MKKLISGVILVASLVGAGISSKLNVKNHSHDFRKEFIPTTIVSDGVPLELKVPVYSFDEVPAGYCARYARLVAESLFEEKFVPENAWNLRYSNKVVKDLDRNNLANLIRDGEIKPGMILGIYNPNSLNNLRSDKSGRKIKYSHVGLYLGTNSFGEGLVAHQYIKDTKVESISDLELEGLILKEVIAPKD
;
A
#
# COMPACT_ATOMS: atom_id res chain seq x y z
N MET A 1 -18.21 -3.78 63.42
CA MET A 1 -18.61 -4.65 62.29
C MET A 1 -18.79 -3.79 61.04
N LYS A 2 -17.85 -3.83 60.08
CA LYS A 2 -18.01 -3.23 58.74
C LYS A 2 -17.46 -4.23 57.72
N LYS A 3 -18.32 -4.62 56.77
CA LYS A 3 -18.10 -5.69 55.78
C LYS A 3 -17.09 -5.24 54.72
N LEU A 4 -16.07 -6.07 54.45
CA LEU A 4 -15.27 -6.01 53.23
C LEU A 4 -16.11 -6.56 52.07
N ILE A 5 -16.17 -5.81 50.97
CA ILE A 5 -16.73 -6.27 49.69
C ILE A 5 -15.54 -6.58 48.79
N SER A 6 -15.23 -7.86 48.63
CA SER A 6 -14.28 -8.35 47.63
C SER A 6 -14.92 -8.23 46.25
N GLY A 7 -14.45 -7.27 45.45
CA GLY A 7 -14.79 -7.16 44.04
C GLY A 7 -13.93 -8.14 43.23
N VAL A 8 -14.57 -9.14 42.65
CA VAL A 8 -13.96 -10.05 41.68
C VAL A 8 -13.85 -9.30 40.34
N ILE A 9 -12.62 -9.00 39.91
CA ILE A 9 -12.36 -8.46 38.57
C ILE A 9 -12.29 -9.65 37.62
N LEU A 10 -13.32 -9.78 36.77
CA LEU A 10 -13.38 -10.76 35.70
C LEU A 10 -12.55 -10.23 34.52
N VAL A 11 -11.34 -10.75 34.35
CA VAL A 11 -10.51 -10.45 33.17
C VAL A 11 -10.95 -11.37 32.04
N ALA A 12 -11.75 -10.84 31.10
CA ALA A 12 -12.12 -11.55 29.89
C ALA A 12 -10.95 -11.45 28.89
N SER A 13 -10.17 -12.52 28.78
CA SER A 13 -9.15 -12.68 27.74
C SER A 13 -9.84 -12.89 26.39
N LEU A 14 -9.85 -11.86 25.55
CA LEU A 14 -10.21 -12.01 24.14
C LEU A 14 -9.15 -12.88 23.46
N VAL A 15 -9.54 -14.11 23.12
CA VAL A 15 -8.79 -14.98 22.22
C VAL A 15 -8.99 -14.42 20.82
N GLY A 16 -8.05 -13.58 20.38
CA GLY A 16 -7.96 -13.15 18.99
C GLY A 16 -7.67 -14.36 18.13
N ALA A 17 -8.63 -14.78 17.32
CA ALA A 17 -8.44 -15.77 16.28
C ALA A 17 -7.44 -15.18 15.26
N GLY A 18 -6.16 -15.51 15.45
CA GLY A 18 -5.09 -15.18 14.53
C GLY A 18 -5.31 -15.94 13.23
N ILE A 19 -5.95 -15.28 12.27
CA ILE A 19 -5.93 -15.71 10.88
C ILE A 19 -4.52 -15.42 10.37
N SER A 20 -3.59 -16.33 10.64
CA SER A 20 -2.26 -16.32 10.04
C SER A 20 -2.44 -16.66 8.57
N SER A 21 -2.69 -15.64 7.75
CA SER A 21 -2.54 -15.75 6.31
C SER A 21 -1.06 -15.96 6.04
N LYS A 22 -0.67 -17.23 5.87
CA LYS A 22 0.69 -17.61 5.46
C LYS A 22 0.99 -16.90 4.14
N LEU A 23 1.75 -15.80 4.21
CA LEU A 23 2.33 -15.14 3.05
C LEU A 23 3.25 -16.16 2.37
N ASN A 24 2.75 -16.75 1.30
CA ASN A 24 3.46 -17.75 0.51
C ASN A 24 4.34 -17.01 -0.50
N VAL A 25 5.52 -16.58 -0.08
CA VAL A 25 6.48 -15.89 -0.96
C VAL A 25 7.07 -16.92 -1.94
N LYS A 26 6.50 -17.01 -3.14
CA LYS A 26 7.00 -17.90 -4.20
C LYS A 26 8.22 -17.28 -4.89
N ASN A 27 9.32 -18.01 -4.92
CA ASN A 27 10.50 -17.68 -5.73
C ASN A 27 10.25 -18.08 -7.20
N HIS A 28 9.92 -17.12 -8.08
CA HIS A 28 9.86 -17.34 -9.52
C HIS A 28 11.23 -17.08 -10.19
N SER A 29 11.85 -18.14 -10.74
CA SER A 29 13.12 -18.08 -11.46
C SER A 29 12.91 -17.85 -12.97
N HIS A 30 13.11 -16.62 -13.43
CA HIS A 30 13.64 -16.35 -14.77
C HIS A 30 14.69 -15.25 -14.63
N ASP A 31 15.94 -15.69 -14.78
CA ASP A 31 17.19 -15.00 -14.45
C ASP A 31 17.67 -14.11 -15.60
N PHE A 32 17.21 -12.86 -15.58
CA PHE A 32 18.08 -11.71 -15.75
C PHE A 32 18.18 -11.09 -14.36
N ARG A 33 19.37 -10.69 -13.89
CA ARG A 33 19.62 -10.18 -12.53
C ARG A 33 18.60 -9.11 -12.14
N LYS A 34 17.48 -9.52 -11.55
CA LYS A 34 16.44 -8.59 -11.10
C LYS A 34 17.07 -7.80 -9.96
N GLU A 35 17.15 -6.50 -10.14
CA GLU A 35 17.51 -5.59 -9.07
C GLU A 35 16.34 -5.54 -8.08
N PHE A 36 16.67 -5.44 -6.80
CA PHE A 36 15.67 -5.36 -5.73
C PHE A 36 16.06 -4.28 -4.75
N ILE A 37 15.07 -3.57 -4.21
CA ILE A 37 15.23 -2.72 -3.05
C ILE A 37 14.96 -3.60 -1.82
N PRO A 38 15.97 -3.89 -0.97
CA PRO A 38 15.73 -4.59 0.28
C PRO A 38 14.84 -3.72 1.18
N THR A 39 13.81 -4.30 1.76
CA THR A 39 12.84 -3.55 2.58
C THR A 39 12.36 -4.42 3.72
N THR A 40 12.57 -3.96 4.96
CA THR A 40 12.02 -4.61 6.15
C THR A 40 10.67 -3.99 6.51
N ILE A 41 9.63 -4.82 6.59
CA ILE A 41 8.35 -4.45 7.20
C ILE A 41 8.14 -5.21 8.52
N VAL A 42 7.14 -4.83 9.30
CA VAL A 42 6.65 -5.57 10.46
C VAL A 42 5.30 -6.18 10.11
N SER A 43 5.22 -7.51 10.19
CA SER A 43 3.98 -8.28 10.01
C SER A 43 3.74 -9.10 11.28
N ASP A 44 2.58 -8.91 11.92
CA ASP A 44 2.22 -9.60 13.17
C ASP A 44 3.29 -9.47 14.28
N GLY A 45 3.94 -8.29 14.36
CA GLY A 45 5.01 -8.01 15.31
C GLY A 45 6.38 -8.62 14.97
N VAL A 46 6.49 -9.30 13.82
CA VAL A 46 7.73 -9.94 13.36
C VAL A 46 8.30 -9.17 12.16
N PRO A 47 9.61 -8.84 12.14
CA PRO A 47 10.25 -8.30 10.95
C PRO A 47 10.19 -9.28 9.78
N LEU A 48 9.74 -8.79 8.63
CA LEU A 48 9.66 -9.52 7.37
C LEU A 48 10.48 -8.77 6.31
N GLU A 49 11.47 -9.46 5.75
CA GLU A 49 12.29 -8.94 4.66
C GLU A 49 11.58 -9.13 3.31
N LEU A 50 11.28 -8.02 2.64
CA LEU A 50 10.78 -7.97 1.28
C LEU A 50 11.91 -7.64 0.32
N LYS A 51 11.85 -8.25 -0.87
CA LYS A 51 12.69 -7.91 -2.02
C LYS A 51 11.83 -7.18 -3.04
N VAL A 52 11.70 -5.86 -2.92
CA VAL A 52 10.83 -5.07 -3.80
C VAL A 52 11.49 -5.01 -5.19
N PRO A 53 10.85 -5.56 -6.24
CA PRO A 53 11.49 -5.68 -7.55
C PRO A 53 11.63 -4.32 -8.22
N VAL A 54 12.80 -4.09 -8.81
CA VAL A 54 13.05 -3.00 -9.75
C VAL A 54 12.92 -3.59 -11.15
N TYR A 55 12.01 -3.02 -11.94
CA TYR A 55 11.75 -3.46 -13.30
C TYR A 55 12.58 -2.64 -14.29
N SER A 56 12.99 -3.29 -15.38
CA SER A 56 13.63 -2.61 -16.50
C SER A 56 12.65 -1.66 -17.22
N PHE A 57 13.17 -0.75 -18.03
CA PHE A 57 12.35 0.16 -18.83
C PHE A 57 11.42 -0.58 -19.81
N ASP A 58 11.85 -1.72 -20.35
CA ASP A 58 11.04 -2.54 -21.25
C ASP A 58 9.85 -3.19 -20.51
N GLU A 59 10.06 -3.60 -19.27
CA GLU A 59 9.02 -4.17 -18.41
C GLU A 59 8.07 -3.10 -17.86
N VAL A 60 8.60 -1.95 -17.44
CA VAL A 60 7.83 -0.82 -16.90
C VAL A 60 8.41 0.50 -17.43
N PRO A 61 7.86 1.02 -18.54
CA PRO A 61 8.32 2.28 -19.12
C PRO A 61 8.11 3.46 -18.18
N ALA A 62 8.86 4.55 -18.44
CA ALA A 62 8.80 5.72 -17.59
C ALA A 62 7.38 6.32 -17.50
N GLY A 63 6.94 6.65 -16.28
CA GLY A 63 5.61 7.21 -16.03
C GLY A 63 4.48 6.18 -15.93
N TYR A 64 4.77 4.87 -15.99
CA TYR A 64 3.79 3.80 -15.84
C TYR A 64 3.70 3.31 -14.38
N CYS A 65 3.56 4.23 -13.43
CA CYS A 65 3.48 3.90 -11.99
C CYS A 65 2.38 2.90 -11.64
N ALA A 66 1.24 2.95 -12.34
CA ALA A 66 0.17 1.96 -12.19
C ALA A 66 0.54 0.58 -12.71
N ARG A 67 1.41 0.46 -13.71
CA ARG A 67 1.94 -0.85 -14.14
C ARG A 67 2.90 -1.39 -13.10
N TYR A 68 3.82 -0.55 -12.62
CA TYR A 68 4.74 -0.91 -11.53
C TYR A 68 3.98 -1.44 -10.32
N ALA A 69 3.06 -0.65 -9.75
CA ALA A 69 2.36 -1.00 -8.51
C ALA A 69 1.62 -2.34 -8.63
N ARG A 70 1.00 -2.63 -9.78
CA ARG A 70 0.30 -3.90 -10.02
C ARG A 70 1.25 -5.09 -10.12
N LEU A 71 2.38 -4.95 -10.80
CA LEU A 71 3.37 -6.02 -10.92
C LEU A 71 4.03 -6.32 -9.57
N VAL A 72 4.29 -5.29 -8.75
CA VAL A 72 4.77 -5.49 -7.38
C VAL A 72 3.69 -6.17 -6.52
N ALA A 73 2.42 -5.76 -6.65
CA ALA A 73 1.31 -6.36 -5.91
C ALA A 73 1.18 -7.86 -6.19
N GLU A 74 1.22 -8.24 -7.47
CA GLU A 74 1.13 -9.63 -7.89
C GLU A 74 2.36 -10.43 -7.45
N SER A 75 3.56 -9.86 -7.54
CA SER A 75 4.80 -10.58 -7.22
C SER A 75 5.05 -10.77 -5.72
N LEU A 76 4.67 -9.80 -4.88
CA LEU A 76 4.90 -9.87 -3.43
C LEU A 76 3.70 -10.41 -2.65
N PHE A 77 2.47 -10.13 -3.10
CA PHE A 77 1.25 -10.38 -2.33
C PHE A 77 0.23 -11.26 -3.07
N GLU A 78 0.55 -11.74 -4.28
CA GLU A 78 -0.37 -12.48 -5.16
C GLU A 78 -1.65 -11.69 -5.52
N GLU A 79 -1.64 -10.36 -5.35
CA GLU A 79 -2.80 -9.49 -5.58
C GLU A 79 -2.90 -9.06 -7.05
N LYS A 80 -4.05 -9.36 -7.68
CA LYS A 80 -4.26 -9.12 -9.13
C LYS A 80 -5.21 -7.96 -9.38
N PHE A 81 -4.64 -6.84 -9.80
CA PHE A 81 -5.39 -5.64 -10.16
C PHE A 81 -5.69 -5.59 -11.66
N VAL A 82 -6.87 -5.10 -12.01
CA VAL A 82 -7.25 -4.83 -13.40
C VAL A 82 -6.34 -3.73 -13.97
N PRO A 83 -5.68 -3.94 -15.13
CA PRO A 83 -4.79 -2.95 -15.75
C PRO A 83 -5.51 -1.65 -16.13
N GLU A 84 -5.00 -0.51 -15.66
CA GLU A 84 -5.50 0.84 -15.96
C GLU A 84 -4.40 1.89 -15.75
N ASN A 85 -4.67 3.12 -16.20
CA ASN A 85 -3.91 4.29 -15.77
C ASN A 85 -4.14 4.58 -14.28
N ALA A 86 -3.17 5.24 -13.63
CA ALA A 86 -3.23 5.57 -12.20
C ALA A 86 -4.60 6.13 -11.77
N TRP A 87 -5.02 7.24 -12.37
CA TRP A 87 -6.27 7.94 -12.06
C TRP A 87 -7.55 7.17 -12.43
N ASN A 88 -7.45 6.07 -13.18
CA ASN A 88 -8.59 5.25 -13.60
C ASN A 88 -8.73 3.94 -12.82
N LEU A 89 -7.73 3.54 -12.01
CA LEU A 89 -7.76 2.28 -11.26
C LEU A 89 -9.02 2.13 -10.39
N ARG A 90 -9.49 3.24 -9.81
CA ARG A 90 -10.70 3.34 -8.98
C ARG A 90 -12.00 2.85 -9.63
N TYR A 91 -12.05 2.79 -10.95
CA TYR A 91 -13.24 2.36 -11.69
C TYR A 91 -13.25 0.88 -12.05
N SER A 92 -12.06 0.29 -12.15
CA SER A 92 -11.87 -1.10 -12.57
C SER A 92 -11.55 -2.02 -11.41
N ASN A 93 -11.24 -1.45 -10.24
CA ASN A 93 -10.90 -2.13 -9.00
C ASN A 93 -11.76 -1.60 -7.84
N LYS A 94 -11.60 -2.15 -6.64
CA LYS A 94 -12.42 -1.82 -5.48
C LYS A 94 -11.83 -0.66 -4.69
N VAL A 95 -12.54 0.46 -4.63
CA VAL A 95 -12.20 1.55 -3.71
C VAL A 95 -12.58 1.11 -2.29
N VAL A 96 -11.59 1.00 -1.42
CA VAL A 96 -11.79 0.64 -0.01
C VAL A 96 -12.13 1.88 0.81
N LYS A 97 -11.36 2.95 0.60
CA LYS A 97 -11.49 4.17 1.40
C LYS A 97 -11.02 5.40 0.65
N ASP A 98 -11.71 6.51 0.85
CA ASP A 98 -11.21 7.84 0.52
C ASP A 98 -10.35 8.37 1.66
N LEU A 99 -9.14 8.82 1.34
CA LEU A 99 -8.19 9.32 2.34
C LEU A 99 -8.32 10.83 2.52
N ASP A 100 -8.35 11.24 3.78
CA ASP A 100 -8.02 12.58 4.21
C ASP A 100 -6.69 12.53 4.97
N ARG A 101 -6.06 13.68 5.22
CA ARG A 101 -4.74 13.73 5.88
C ARG A 101 -4.76 13.14 7.31
N ASN A 102 -5.91 13.04 7.96
CA ASN A 102 -6.01 12.71 9.37
C ASN A 102 -6.39 11.24 9.62
N ASN A 103 -6.79 10.50 8.58
CA ASN A 103 -7.35 9.16 8.75
C ASN A 103 -6.34 8.03 8.55
N LEU A 104 -5.22 8.23 7.85
CA LEU A 104 -4.36 7.14 7.41
C LEU A 104 -3.76 6.30 8.54
N ALA A 105 -3.19 6.94 9.57
CA ALA A 105 -2.60 6.22 10.70
C ALA A 105 -3.66 5.37 11.43
N ASN A 106 -4.89 5.88 11.53
CA ASN A 106 -6.01 5.12 12.08
C ASN A 106 -6.36 3.93 11.17
N LEU A 107 -6.43 4.12 9.85
CA LEU A 107 -6.74 3.04 8.91
C LEU A 107 -5.68 1.92 8.90
N ILE A 108 -4.40 2.27 9.08
CA ILE A 108 -3.32 1.29 9.24
C ILE A 108 -3.50 0.53 10.57
N ARG A 109 -3.67 1.25 11.68
CA ARG A 109 -3.85 0.65 13.02
C ARG A 109 -5.09 -0.26 13.07
N ASP A 110 -6.17 0.16 12.45
CA ASP A 110 -7.46 -0.51 12.46
C ASP A 110 -7.51 -1.65 11.41
N GLY A 111 -6.43 -1.85 10.62
CA GLY A 111 -6.30 -2.93 9.64
C GLY A 111 -7.18 -2.76 8.39
N GLU A 112 -7.69 -1.55 8.15
CA GLU A 112 -8.46 -1.22 6.94
C GLU A 112 -7.55 -1.14 5.71
N ILE A 113 -6.28 -0.77 5.88
CA ILE A 113 -5.24 -0.81 4.84
C ILE A 113 -4.36 -2.02 5.08
N LYS A 114 -4.20 -2.86 4.05
CA LYS A 114 -3.40 -4.09 4.12
C LYS A 114 -2.26 -4.06 3.12
N PRO A 115 -1.12 -4.70 3.41
CA PRO A 115 -0.07 -4.95 2.42
C PRO A 115 -0.66 -5.51 1.12
N GLY A 116 -0.21 -4.99 -0.03
CA GLY A 116 -0.74 -5.35 -1.34
C GLY A 116 -1.83 -4.44 -1.89
N MET A 117 -2.39 -3.52 -1.08
CA MET A 117 -3.31 -2.49 -1.57
C MET A 117 -2.58 -1.35 -2.28
N ILE A 118 -3.20 -0.76 -3.30
CA ILE A 118 -2.68 0.41 -4.02
C ILE A 118 -3.19 1.69 -3.35
N LEU A 119 -2.29 2.65 -3.16
CA LEU A 119 -2.61 4.01 -2.71
C LEU A 119 -2.65 4.97 -3.90
N GLY A 120 -3.74 5.72 -4.03
CA GLY A 120 -3.86 6.86 -4.94
C GLY A 120 -3.15 8.08 -4.37
N ILE A 121 -2.23 8.66 -5.14
CA ILE A 121 -1.32 9.73 -4.70
C ILE A 121 -1.48 10.97 -5.60
N TYR A 122 -1.97 12.06 -5.04
CA TYR A 122 -2.07 13.34 -5.72
C TYR A 122 -0.72 14.05 -5.66
N ASN A 123 -0.15 14.33 -6.83
CA ASN A 123 1.01 15.18 -6.99
C ASN A 123 0.54 16.56 -7.48
N PRO A 124 0.65 17.64 -6.69
CA PRO A 124 0.18 18.97 -7.09
C PRO A 124 0.85 19.50 -8.37
N ASN A 125 2.08 19.05 -8.65
CA ASN A 125 2.87 19.50 -9.80
C ASN A 125 2.62 18.67 -11.06
N SER A 126 1.72 17.68 -11.03
CA SER A 126 1.42 16.86 -12.21
C SER A 126 0.62 17.63 -13.24
N LEU A 127 1.10 17.64 -14.50
CA LEU A 127 0.35 18.15 -15.64
C LEU A 127 -0.98 17.40 -15.87
N ASN A 128 -1.09 16.17 -15.38
CA ASN A 128 -2.32 15.40 -15.49
C ASN A 128 -3.47 15.99 -14.66
N ASN A 129 -3.20 16.85 -13.67
CA ASN A 129 -4.23 17.44 -12.80
C ASN A 129 -5.25 18.32 -13.55
N LEU A 130 -4.93 18.71 -14.79
CA LEU A 130 -5.81 19.46 -15.69
C LEU A 130 -6.68 18.56 -16.57
N ARG A 131 -6.46 17.24 -16.54
CA ARG A 131 -7.18 16.27 -17.38
C ARG A 131 -8.41 15.74 -16.68
N SER A 132 -9.28 15.13 -17.47
CA SER A 132 -10.40 14.34 -16.97
C SER A 132 -10.03 12.85 -16.95
N ASP A 133 -10.59 12.12 -15.99
CA ASP A 133 -10.56 10.67 -15.96
C ASP A 133 -11.52 10.06 -17.00
N LYS A 134 -11.57 8.73 -17.08
CA LYS A 134 -12.41 8.04 -18.08
C LYS A 134 -13.93 8.26 -17.91
N SER A 135 -14.37 8.82 -16.79
CA SER A 135 -15.77 9.20 -16.56
C SER A 135 -16.07 10.67 -16.88
N GLY A 136 -15.07 11.42 -17.38
CA GLY A 136 -15.21 12.85 -17.65
C GLY A 136 -15.09 13.75 -16.42
N ARG A 137 -14.65 13.22 -15.27
CA ARG A 137 -14.46 13.99 -14.03
C ARG A 137 -13.01 14.43 -13.91
N LYS A 138 -12.75 15.54 -13.21
CA LYS A 138 -11.37 15.95 -12.90
C LYS A 138 -10.63 14.83 -12.17
N ILE A 139 -9.39 14.52 -12.58
CA ILE A 139 -8.63 13.45 -11.93
C ILE A 139 -8.43 13.74 -10.44
N LYS A 140 -8.61 12.73 -9.60
CA LYS A 140 -8.47 12.85 -8.14
C LYS A 140 -7.01 12.78 -7.68
N TYR A 141 -6.21 11.98 -8.38
CA TYR A 141 -4.79 11.75 -8.13
C TYR A 141 -4.13 11.35 -9.45
N SER A 142 -2.83 11.59 -9.60
CA SER A 142 -2.11 11.38 -10.86
C SER A 142 -1.07 10.27 -10.78
N HIS A 143 -0.80 9.77 -9.57
CA HIS A 143 0.25 8.81 -9.27
C HIS A 143 -0.29 7.70 -8.35
N VAL A 144 0.36 6.55 -8.32
CA VAL A 144 0.02 5.47 -7.40
C VAL A 144 1.27 4.78 -6.86
N GLY A 145 1.14 4.22 -5.67
CA GLY A 145 2.13 3.34 -5.05
C GLY A 145 1.47 2.15 -4.38
N LEU A 146 2.23 1.08 -4.17
CA LEU A 146 1.80 -0.11 -3.45
C LEU A 146 2.14 0.03 -1.97
N TYR A 147 1.14 -0.13 -1.11
CA TYR A 147 1.38 -0.21 0.34
C TYR A 147 2.02 -1.55 0.69
N LEU A 148 3.19 -1.51 1.32
CA LEU A 148 3.96 -2.70 1.69
C LEU A 148 3.67 -3.19 3.10
N GLY A 149 3.21 -2.31 3.99
CA GLY A 149 3.12 -2.54 5.43
C GLY A 149 3.77 -1.41 6.21
N THR A 150 4.13 -1.66 7.47
CA THR A 150 4.81 -0.68 8.33
C THR A 150 6.26 -1.04 8.60
N ASN A 151 7.15 -0.07 8.79
CA ASN A 151 8.50 -0.30 9.30
C ASN A 151 8.50 -0.57 10.82
N SER A 152 9.69 -0.73 11.43
CA SER A 152 9.86 -0.94 12.88
C SER A 152 9.41 0.25 13.75
N PHE A 153 9.20 1.42 13.15
CA PHE A 153 8.68 2.62 13.81
C PHE A 153 7.16 2.76 13.67
N GLY A 154 6.50 1.82 12.99
CA GLY A 154 5.06 1.87 12.71
C GLY A 154 4.66 2.79 11.56
N GLU A 155 5.63 3.33 10.80
CA GLU A 155 5.34 4.16 9.63
C GLU A 155 5.04 3.30 8.41
N GLY A 156 3.99 3.65 7.68
CA GLY A 156 3.64 2.97 6.45
C GLY A 156 4.68 3.19 5.34
N LEU A 157 5.04 2.11 4.65
CA LEU A 157 5.95 2.11 3.51
C LEU A 157 5.22 1.90 2.20
N VAL A 158 5.67 2.61 1.16
CA VAL A 158 5.05 2.62 -0.17
C VAL A 158 6.12 2.37 -1.23
N ALA A 159 5.94 1.32 -2.02
CA ALA A 159 6.72 1.10 -3.24
C ALA A 159 6.09 1.82 -4.43
N HIS A 160 6.84 2.63 -5.15
CA HIS A 160 6.35 3.27 -6.38
C HIS A 160 7.48 3.54 -7.36
N GLN A 161 7.10 3.78 -8.62
CA GLN A 161 8.00 4.25 -9.66
C GLN A 161 7.57 5.65 -10.08
N TYR A 162 8.44 6.64 -9.90
CA TYR A 162 8.20 8.00 -10.37
C TYR A 162 9.11 8.30 -11.56
N ILE A 163 8.51 8.58 -12.72
CA ILE A 163 9.23 8.66 -14.00
C ILE A 163 9.98 7.35 -14.23
N LYS A 164 11.30 7.31 -14.01
CA LYS A 164 12.17 6.14 -14.21
C LYS A 164 12.65 5.54 -12.88
N ASP A 165 12.53 6.29 -11.79
CA ASP A 165 13.16 5.95 -10.52
C ASP A 165 12.19 5.11 -9.69
N THR A 166 12.64 3.94 -9.28
CA THR A 166 11.90 3.06 -8.37
C THR A 166 12.35 3.36 -6.95
N LYS A 167 11.40 3.57 -6.05
CA LYS A 167 11.66 3.89 -4.65
C LYS A 167 10.74 3.10 -3.71
N VAL A 168 11.20 2.97 -2.48
CA VAL A 168 10.37 2.64 -1.32
C VAL A 168 10.51 3.79 -0.35
N GLU A 169 9.42 4.51 -0.10
CA GLU A 169 9.40 5.71 0.74
C GLU A 169 8.42 5.51 1.89
N SER A 170 8.71 6.15 3.03
CA SER A 170 7.70 6.26 4.07
C SER A 170 6.59 7.21 3.62
N ILE A 171 5.40 7.08 4.19
CA ILE A 171 4.33 8.03 3.90
C ILE A 171 4.72 9.45 4.33
N SER A 172 5.43 9.59 5.45
CA SER A 172 5.98 10.87 5.92
C SER A 172 6.88 11.51 4.86
N ASP A 173 7.76 10.73 4.22
CA ASP A 173 8.65 11.22 3.16
C ASP A 173 7.87 11.69 1.92
N LEU A 174 6.85 10.92 1.49
CA LEU A 174 5.96 11.33 0.40
C LEU A 174 5.27 12.66 0.71
N GLU A 175 4.80 12.84 1.94
CA GLU A 175 4.14 14.08 2.37
C GLU A 175 5.11 15.27 2.44
N LEU A 176 6.37 15.04 2.84
CA LEU A 176 7.43 16.05 2.79
C LEU A 176 7.77 16.48 1.35
N GLU A 177 7.64 15.58 0.37
CA GLU A 177 7.72 15.90 -1.06
C GLU A 177 6.46 16.63 -1.59
N GLY A 178 5.46 16.88 -0.74
CA GLY A 178 4.20 17.54 -1.10
C GLY A 178 3.20 16.62 -1.79
N LEU A 179 3.42 15.32 -1.78
CA LEU A 179 2.48 14.33 -2.28
C LEU A 179 1.38 14.10 -1.25
N ILE A 180 0.16 13.85 -1.72
CA ILE A 180 -1.02 13.73 -0.85
C ILE A 180 -1.74 12.44 -1.18
N LEU A 181 -1.85 11.53 -0.21
CA LEU A 181 -2.66 10.32 -0.37
C LEU A 181 -4.15 10.67 -0.47
N LYS A 182 -4.88 9.98 -1.34
CA LYS A 182 -6.28 10.31 -1.70
C LYS A 182 -7.25 9.15 -1.63
N GLU A 183 -6.77 7.93 -1.85
CA GLU A 183 -7.65 6.77 -1.99
C GLU A 183 -6.86 5.48 -1.72
N VAL A 184 -7.54 4.48 -1.16
CA VAL A 184 -7.05 3.11 -0.99
C VAL A 184 -7.83 2.22 -1.96
N ILE A 185 -7.10 1.43 -2.74
CA ILE A 185 -7.65 0.60 -3.82
C ILE A 185 -7.21 -0.84 -3.56
N ALA A 186 -8.18 -1.74 -3.44
CA ALA A 186 -8.00 -3.18 -3.40
C ALA A 186 -8.31 -3.79 -4.78
N PRO A 187 -7.79 -4.99 -5.09
CA PRO A 187 -8.18 -5.68 -6.31
C PRO A 187 -9.68 -5.97 -6.31
N LYS A 188 -10.22 -6.22 -7.50
CA LYS A 188 -11.62 -6.61 -7.66
C LYS A 188 -11.80 -8.06 -7.20
N ASP A 189 -12.87 -8.31 -6.46
CA ASP A 189 -13.28 -9.66 -6.03
C ASP A 189 -13.50 -10.60 -7.24
#